data_AF-A0AAU3Q826-F1
#
_entry.id   AF-A0AAU3Q826-F1
#
_cell.length_a   1.000
_cell.length_b   1.000
_cell.length_c   1.000
_cell.angle_alpha   90.00
_cell.angle_beta   90.00
_cell.angle_gamma   90.00
#
_symmetry.space_group_name_H-M   'P 1'
#
loop_
_entity.id
_entity.type
_entity.pdbx_description
1 polymer ?
#
loop_
_entity_poly.entity_id
_entity_poly.type
_entity_poly.pdbx_seq_one_letter_code
_entity_poly.pdbx_strand_id
1 'polypeptide(L)'
;MDVFFPNQNIPPTPPLCGVLQIGGFRTFRSLKQMRFDDQRNTLITELTNRTNQSVSHYQSLNDDDLAGAGAVLVFIRQAGIRTDLEIESMSDDDLRNTLIVEVNLQTGVSVPQLQGLTNSELVLVGLGKRKTYIRGALQIGRFRTYRQLNTMKREDQRNTLITELTNRTDQSVSHYQSLNDDDLAGAGAVLVFIRQAGIRDDAAIGKMSDDDLRNTLIVELAEFGGGQAHTNLELVRVGLTNVAFIDPVN
;
A
#
# COMPACT_ATOMS: atom_id res chain seq x y z
N MET A 1 -0.08 -0.89 29.28
CA MET A 1 -1.09 0.17 29.13
C MET A 1 -1.81 -0.07 27.83
N ASP A 2 -3.12 -0.24 27.94
CA ASP A 2 -4.01 -0.86 26.97
C ASP A 2 -3.97 -0.21 25.59
N VAL A 3 -3.74 -1.04 24.58
CA VAL A 3 -3.94 -0.65 23.19
C VAL A 3 -5.43 -0.78 22.90
N PHE A 4 -6.20 0.21 23.35
CA PHE A 4 -7.57 0.42 22.90
C PHE A 4 -7.52 0.63 21.38
N PHE A 5 -8.24 -0.19 20.63
CA PHE A 5 -8.53 0.03 19.21
C PHE A 5 -9.91 0.68 19.12
N PRO A 6 -10.04 2.02 19.32
CA PRO A 6 -11.32 2.65 19.08
C PRO A 6 -11.63 2.53 17.59
N ASN A 7 -12.79 1.95 17.28
CA ASN A 7 -13.48 1.96 15.99
C ASN A 7 -13.09 3.19 15.16
N GLN A 8 -12.13 3.01 14.26
CA GLN A 8 -11.98 3.87 13.10
C GLN A 8 -12.55 3.07 11.95
N ASN A 9 -13.48 3.66 11.20
CA ASN A 9 -14.07 3.13 9.96
C ASN A 9 -12.99 2.89 8.88
N ILE A 10 -12.08 1.96 9.16
CA ILE A 10 -11.13 1.36 8.24
C ILE A 10 -11.88 0.14 7.71
N PRO A 11 -12.19 0.04 6.40
CA PRO A 11 -12.78 -1.17 5.86
C PRO A 11 -11.87 -2.35 6.20
N PRO A 12 -12.44 -3.48 6.63
CA PRO A 12 -11.68 -4.57 7.23
C PRO A 12 -10.70 -5.26 6.25
N THR A 13 -10.79 -4.99 4.95
CA THR A 13 -9.99 -5.61 3.89
C THR A 13 -9.61 -4.62 2.78
N PRO A 14 -8.36 -4.65 2.26
CA PRO A 14 -8.04 -3.96 1.02
C PRO A 14 -8.82 -4.64 -0.11
N PRO A 15 -9.45 -3.90 -1.03
CA PRO A 15 -10.16 -4.53 -2.13
C PRO A 15 -9.17 -5.14 -3.13
N LEU A 16 -9.64 -6.15 -3.89
CA LEU A 16 -8.85 -6.89 -4.88
C LEU A 16 -8.10 -5.95 -5.85
N CYS A 17 -8.77 -4.89 -6.32
CA CYS A 17 -8.16 -3.88 -7.18
C CYS A 17 -6.96 -3.17 -6.53
N GLY A 18 -7.07 -2.81 -5.24
CA GLY A 18 -6.01 -2.17 -4.49
C GLY A 18 -4.77 -3.06 -4.38
N VAL A 19 -4.96 -4.36 -4.15
CA VAL A 19 -3.88 -5.34 -4.11
C VAL A 19 -3.20 -5.48 -5.47
N LEU A 20 -3.99 -5.63 -6.54
CA LEU A 20 -3.48 -5.73 -7.91
C LEU A 20 -2.69 -4.48 -8.33
N GLN A 21 -3.16 -3.31 -7.92
CA GLN A 21 -2.52 -2.04 -8.22
C GLN A 21 -1.23 -1.87 -7.44
N ILE A 22 -1.28 -1.98 -6.10
CA ILE A 22 -0.10 -1.79 -5.24
C ILE A 22 0.95 -2.84 -5.61
N GLY A 23 0.56 -4.09 -5.84
CA GLY A 23 1.46 -5.16 -6.27
C GLY A 23 2.18 -4.91 -7.61
N GLY A 24 1.72 -3.92 -8.38
CA GLY A 24 2.17 -3.65 -9.74
C GLY A 24 1.73 -4.73 -10.72
N PHE A 25 0.71 -5.51 -10.38
CA PHE A 25 0.19 -6.59 -11.21
C PHE A 25 -0.69 -6.07 -12.33
N ARG A 26 -1.42 -4.98 -12.08
CA ARG A 26 -2.18 -4.26 -13.10
C ARG A 26 -2.03 -2.76 -12.90
N THR A 27 -2.07 -2.01 -14.00
CA THR A 27 -2.08 -0.55 -13.95
C THR A 27 -3.44 -0.04 -13.53
N PHE A 28 -3.48 1.16 -12.97
CA PHE A 28 -4.73 1.82 -12.59
C PHE A 28 -5.71 1.92 -13.77
N ARG A 29 -5.21 2.27 -14.96
CA ARG A 29 -6.02 2.34 -16.19
C ARG A 29 -6.57 0.98 -16.62
N SER A 30 -5.78 -0.09 -16.48
CA SER A 30 -6.25 -1.44 -16.76
C SER A 30 -7.36 -1.85 -15.80
N LEU A 31 -7.17 -1.58 -14.50
CA LEU A 31 -8.14 -1.94 -13.48
C LEU A 31 -9.48 -1.22 -13.66
N LYS A 32 -9.49 0.04 -14.12
CA LYS A 32 -10.73 0.78 -14.45
C LYS A 32 -11.60 0.07 -15.48
N GLN A 33 -11.02 -0.78 -16.32
CA GLN A 33 -11.72 -1.49 -17.41
C GLN A 33 -12.04 -2.94 -17.05
N MET A 34 -11.57 -3.44 -15.90
CA MET A 34 -11.75 -4.83 -15.50
C MET A 34 -13.01 -5.02 -14.67
N ARG A 35 -13.80 -6.03 -15.02
CA ARG A 35 -14.92 -6.48 -14.18
C ARG A 35 -14.39 -7.11 -12.89
N PHE A 36 -15.22 -7.12 -11.84
CA PHE A 36 -14.83 -7.69 -10.55
C PHE A 36 -14.32 -9.14 -10.66
N ASP A 37 -15.01 -10.01 -11.39
CA ASP A 37 -14.59 -11.40 -11.60
C ASP A 37 -13.23 -11.51 -12.31
N ASP A 38 -12.94 -10.60 -13.24
CA ASP A 38 -11.65 -10.56 -13.92
C ASP A 38 -10.53 -10.13 -12.97
N GLN A 39 -10.82 -9.20 -12.04
CA GLN A 39 -9.88 -8.79 -11.00
C GLN A 39 -9.60 -9.96 -10.04
N ARG A 40 -10.65 -10.68 -9.60
CA ARG A 40 -10.52 -11.86 -8.75
C ARG A 40 -9.68 -12.95 -9.41
N ASN A 41 -10.02 -13.33 -10.64
CA ASN A 41 -9.28 -14.36 -11.40
C ASN A 41 -7.83 -13.93 -11.67
N THR A 42 -7.61 -12.64 -11.91
CA THR A 42 -6.25 -12.09 -12.07
C THR A 42 -5.47 -12.24 -10.78
N LEU A 43 -6.02 -11.86 -9.61
CA LEU A 43 -5.31 -11.99 -8.35
C LEU A 43 -4.99 -13.44 -8.02
N ILE A 44 -5.93 -14.37 -8.28
CA ILE A 44 -5.68 -15.82 -8.15
C ILE A 44 -4.49 -16.24 -9.01
N THR A 45 -4.45 -15.81 -10.27
CA THR A 45 -3.36 -16.14 -11.20
C THR A 45 -2.02 -15.59 -10.71
N GLU A 46 -1.98 -14.33 -10.26
CA GLU A 46 -0.77 -13.71 -9.74
C GLU A 46 -0.28 -14.38 -8.46
N LEU A 47 -1.18 -14.79 -7.57
CA LEU A 47 -0.83 -15.52 -6.35
C LEU A 47 -0.27 -16.92 -6.69
N THR A 48 -0.97 -17.72 -7.50
CA THR A 48 -0.50 -19.05 -7.91
C THR A 48 0.86 -19.01 -8.61
N ASN A 49 1.12 -17.99 -9.43
CA ASN A 49 2.40 -17.89 -10.14
C ASN A 49 3.56 -17.47 -9.26
N ARG A 50 3.32 -17.07 -8.00
CA ARG A 50 4.31 -16.46 -7.11
C ARG A 50 4.46 -17.18 -5.78
N THR A 51 3.61 -18.14 -5.48
CA THR A 51 3.64 -18.95 -4.26
C THR A 51 3.62 -20.43 -4.64
N ASN A 52 3.80 -21.31 -3.65
CA ASN A 52 3.72 -22.75 -3.86
C ASN A 52 2.28 -23.31 -3.81
N GLN A 53 1.27 -22.44 -3.74
CA GLN A 53 -0.13 -22.84 -3.61
C GLN A 53 -0.83 -23.00 -4.96
N SER A 54 -1.80 -23.91 -5.02
CA SER A 54 -2.53 -24.22 -6.24
C SER A 54 -3.62 -23.19 -6.57
N VAL A 55 -4.05 -23.16 -7.84
CA VAL A 55 -5.22 -22.38 -8.27
C VAL A 55 -6.46 -22.75 -7.47
N SER A 56 -6.69 -24.06 -7.23
CA SER A 56 -7.88 -24.52 -6.51
C SER A 56 -7.90 -24.05 -5.06
N HIS A 57 -6.74 -23.91 -4.43
CA HIS A 57 -6.63 -23.35 -3.09
C HIS A 57 -7.12 -21.89 -3.08
N TYR A 58 -6.57 -21.02 -3.93
CA TYR A 58 -6.98 -19.61 -3.96
C TYR A 58 -8.42 -19.40 -4.47
N GLN A 59 -8.92 -20.26 -5.35
CA GLN A 59 -10.32 -20.25 -5.76
C GLN A 59 -11.29 -20.53 -4.61
N SER A 60 -10.85 -21.31 -3.60
CA SER A 60 -11.69 -21.68 -2.45
C SER A 60 -11.84 -20.57 -1.41
N LEU A 61 -10.96 -19.56 -1.43
CA LEU A 61 -11.02 -18.42 -0.51
C LEU A 61 -12.17 -17.48 -0.89
N ASN A 62 -12.81 -16.84 0.09
CA ASN A 62 -13.69 -15.69 -0.21
C ASN A 62 -12.85 -14.48 -0.69
N ASP A 63 -13.51 -13.41 -1.14
CA ASP A 63 -12.81 -12.23 -1.67
C ASP A 63 -11.94 -11.52 -0.64
N ASP A 64 -12.38 -11.49 0.62
CA ASP A 64 -11.67 -10.84 1.73
C ASP A 64 -10.37 -11.59 2.07
N ASP A 65 -10.44 -12.92 2.19
CA ASP A 65 -9.29 -13.77 2.47
C ASP A 65 -8.30 -13.77 1.29
N LEU A 66 -8.81 -13.79 0.05
CA LEU A 66 -8.00 -13.70 -1.16
C LEU A 66 -7.25 -12.36 -1.23
N ALA A 67 -7.95 -11.24 -0.97
CA ALA A 67 -7.34 -9.92 -0.96
C ALA A 67 -6.33 -9.80 0.19
N GLY A 68 -6.63 -10.36 1.36
CA GLY A 68 -5.72 -10.43 2.49
C GLY A 68 -4.44 -11.20 2.16
N ALA A 69 -4.54 -12.39 1.57
CA ALA A 69 -3.38 -13.18 1.13
C ALA A 69 -2.53 -12.42 0.11
N GLY A 70 -3.17 -11.77 -0.86
CA GLY A 70 -2.50 -10.89 -1.81
C GLY A 70 -1.81 -9.70 -1.17
N ALA A 71 -2.44 -9.05 -0.18
CA ALA A 71 -1.85 -7.94 0.56
C ALA A 71 -0.59 -8.37 1.34
N VAL A 72 -0.60 -9.56 1.96
CA VAL A 72 0.57 -10.13 2.66
C VAL A 72 1.72 -10.37 1.68
N LEU A 73 1.45 -11.02 0.54
CA LEU A 73 2.46 -11.25 -0.50
C LEU A 73 3.07 -9.95 -1.00
N VAL A 74 2.22 -8.97 -1.33
CA VAL A 74 2.65 -7.66 -1.83
C VAL A 74 3.48 -6.93 -0.77
N PHE A 75 3.05 -6.95 0.49
CA PHE A 75 3.80 -6.35 1.59
C PHE A 75 5.19 -6.98 1.73
N ILE A 76 5.30 -8.31 1.83
CA ILE A 76 6.57 -9.02 2.00
C ILE A 76 7.53 -8.70 0.87
N ARG A 77 7.03 -8.74 -0.37
CA ARG A 77 7.80 -8.47 -1.57
C ARG A 77 8.30 -7.03 -1.64
N GLN A 78 7.42 -6.06 -1.36
CA GLN A 78 7.80 -4.63 -1.41
C GLN A 78 8.68 -4.20 -0.25
N ALA A 79 8.46 -4.78 0.93
CA ALA A 79 9.27 -4.58 2.11
C ALA A 79 10.71 -5.12 1.94
N GLY A 80 10.92 -5.99 0.94
CA GLY A 80 12.17 -6.73 0.75
C GLY A 80 12.42 -7.72 1.88
N ILE A 81 11.35 -8.25 2.51
CA ILE A 81 11.44 -9.24 3.58
C ILE A 81 11.85 -10.60 2.99
N ARG A 82 11.35 -10.91 1.78
CA ARG A 82 11.74 -12.04 0.95
C ARG A 82 11.88 -11.61 -0.50
N THR A 83 12.75 -12.30 -1.22
CA THR A 83 12.92 -12.19 -2.68
C THR A 83 11.85 -12.98 -3.42
N ASP A 84 11.59 -12.65 -4.69
CA ASP A 84 10.61 -13.37 -5.51
C ASP A 84 10.91 -14.89 -5.57
N LEU A 85 12.20 -15.27 -5.65
CA LEU A 85 12.63 -16.68 -5.65
C LEU A 85 12.32 -17.39 -4.32
N GLU A 86 12.47 -16.71 -3.18
CA GLU A 86 12.09 -17.29 -1.89
C GLU A 86 10.58 -17.45 -1.79
N ILE A 87 9.82 -16.45 -2.24
CA ILE A 87 8.34 -16.44 -2.19
C ILE A 87 7.76 -17.59 -3.04
N GLU A 88 8.34 -17.92 -4.20
CA GLU A 88 7.90 -19.06 -5.04
C GLU A 88 7.89 -20.40 -4.30
N SER A 89 8.70 -20.55 -3.25
CA SER A 89 8.75 -21.77 -2.43
C SER A 89 7.81 -21.75 -1.21
N MET A 90 7.10 -20.65 -0.96
CA MET A 90 6.31 -20.40 0.24
C MET A 90 4.80 -20.50 -0.02
N SER A 91 4.06 -21.02 0.95
CA SER A 91 2.60 -20.93 0.98
C SER A 91 2.13 -19.56 1.46
N ASP A 92 0.86 -19.22 1.24
CA ASP A 92 0.26 -18.02 1.84
C ASP A 92 0.28 -18.06 3.37
N ASP A 93 0.18 -19.24 3.98
CA ASP A 93 0.39 -19.45 5.42
C ASP A 93 1.85 -19.18 5.85
N ASP A 94 2.84 -19.63 5.08
CA ASP A 94 4.26 -19.34 5.34
C ASP A 94 4.55 -17.83 5.23
N LEU A 95 3.94 -17.17 4.24
CA LEU A 95 4.01 -15.73 4.07
C LEU A 95 3.37 -15.02 5.27
N ARG A 96 2.16 -15.43 5.69
CA ARG A 96 1.49 -14.89 6.88
C ARG A 96 2.35 -15.05 8.14
N ASN A 97 2.89 -16.24 8.39
CA ASN A 97 3.76 -16.50 9.53
C ASN A 97 5.04 -15.66 9.50
N THR A 98 5.63 -15.48 8.31
CA THR A 98 6.76 -14.59 8.11
C THR A 98 6.40 -13.15 8.48
N LEU A 99 5.24 -12.66 8.04
CA LEU A 99 4.77 -11.32 8.38
C LEU A 99 4.53 -11.16 9.90
N ILE A 100 3.97 -12.15 10.57
CA ILE A 100 3.77 -12.12 12.04
C ILE A 100 5.10 -11.92 12.76
N VAL A 101 6.15 -12.66 12.38
CA VAL A 101 7.48 -12.54 12.99
C VAL A 101 8.04 -11.13 12.76
N GLU A 102 7.98 -10.63 11.53
CA GLU A 102 8.50 -9.30 11.20
C GLU A 102 7.73 -8.20 11.94
N VAL A 103 6.40 -8.29 12.00
CA VAL A 103 5.56 -7.30 12.71
C VAL A 103 5.79 -7.33 14.22
N ASN A 104 5.97 -8.52 14.80
CA ASN A 104 6.34 -8.67 16.21
C ASN A 104 7.66 -7.94 16.50
N LEU A 105 8.69 -8.15 15.67
CA LEU A 105 9.98 -7.48 15.80
C LEU A 105 9.87 -5.95 15.67
N GLN A 106 9.01 -5.47 14.77
CA GLN A 106 8.81 -4.03 14.57
C GLN A 106 8.05 -3.36 15.71
N THR A 107 7.00 -4.01 16.22
CA THR A 107 5.99 -3.34 17.08
C THR A 107 6.06 -3.76 18.54
N GLY A 108 6.67 -4.90 18.85
CA GLY A 108 6.62 -5.51 20.17
C GLY A 108 5.28 -6.13 20.54
N VAL A 109 4.28 -6.13 19.64
CA VAL A 109 3.00 -6.80 19.86
C VAL A 109 3.21 -8.31 19.92
N SER A 110 2.64 -8.99 20.91
CA SER A 110 2.91 -10.41 21.13
C SER A 110 2.43 -11.29 19.98
N VAL A 111 3.15 -12.37 19.69
CA VAL A 111 2.79 -13.34 18.63
C VAL A 111 1.34 -13.86 18.78
N PRO A 112 0.85 -14.25 19.98
CA PRO A 112 -0.53 -14.69 20.12
C PRO A 112 -1.56 -13.63 19.74
N GLN A 113 -1.29 -12.35 20.02
CA GLN A 113 -2.16 -11.25 19.60
C GLN A 113 -2.15 -11.08 18.08
N LEU A 114 -0.98 -11.16 17.45
CA LEU A 114 -0.84 -11.04 15.99
C LEU A 114 -1.48 -12.21 15.24
N GLN A 115 -1.41 -13.43 15.79
CA GLN A 115 -2.06 -14.61 15.23
C GLN A 115 -3.59 -14.48 15.18
N GLY A 116 -4.18 -13.73 16.11
CA GLY A 116 -5.62 -13.45 16.13
C GLY A 116 -6.10 -12.41 15.12
N LEU A 117 -5.20 -11.72 14.40
CA LEU A 117 -5.54 -10.71 13.40
C LEU A 117 -5.78 -11.34 12.02
N THR A 118 -6.69 -10.82 11.23
CA THR A 118 -6.79 -11.16 9.80
C THR A 118 -5.52 -10.78 9.03
N ASN A 119 -5.34 -11.29 7.81
CA ASN A 119 -4.20 -10.92 6.95
C ASN A 119 -4.13 -9.40 6.71
N SER A 120 -5.29 -8.78 6.47
CA SER A 120 -5.43 -7.34 6.25
C SER A 120 -5.05 -6.54 7.48
N GLU A 121 -5.56 -6.91 8.66
CA GLU A 121 -5.18 -6.27 9.93
C GLU A 121 -3.68 -6.41 10.21
N LEU A 122 -3.10 -7.58 9.92
CA LEU A 122 -1.67 -7.81 10.11
C LEU A 122 -0.83 -6.90 9.21
N VAL A 123 -1.20 -6.75 7.93
CA VAL A 123 -0.55 -5.81 7.00
C VAL A 123 -0.69 -4.37 7.51
N LEU A 124 -1.86 -3.97 8.00
CA LEU A 124 -2.08 -2.64 8.58
C LEU A 124 -1.20 -2.40 9.81
N VAL A 125 -1.04 -3.38 10.69
CA VAL A 125 -0.12 -3.29 11.83
C VAL A 125 1.34 -3.19 11.35
N GLY A 126 1.71 -3.93 10.29
CA GLY A 126 3.03 -3.82 9.64
C GLY A 126 3.31 -2.46 9.01
N LEU A 127 2.30 -1.81 8.45
CA LEU A 127 2.37 -0.42 7.96
C LEU A 127 2.39 0.61 9.10
N GLY A 128 1.86 0.24 10.27
CA GLY A 128 1.91 0.98 11.54
C GLY A 128 0.76 1.98 11.77
N LYS A 129 0.73 2.62 12.96
CA LYS A 129 -0.25 3.67 13.35
C LYS A 129 0.20 5.08 12.94
N ARG A 130 -0.74 5.96 12.53
CA ARG A 130 -0.64 7.43 12.22
C ARG A 130 0.75 8.10 12.16
N LYS A 131 1.58 8.02 13.21
CA LYS A 131 3.01 8.39 13.19
C LYS A 131 3.88 7.58 12.19
N THR A 132 3.35 6.55 11.54
CA THR A 132 4.04 5.65 10.61
C THR A 132 3.64 5.81 9.14
N TYR A 133 2.77 6.77 8.78
CA TYR A 133 2.48 7.01 7.37
C TYR A 133 3.73 7.42 6.58
N ILE A 134 4.67 8.14 7.22
CA ILE A 134 6.01 8.42 6.68
C ILE A 134 6.77 7.11 6.40
N ARG A 135 6.80 6.20 7.38
CA ARG A 135 7.44 4.88 7.25
C ARG A 135 6.79 4.08 6.10
N GLY A 136 5.46 4.09 6.02
CA GLY A 136 4.70 3.43 4.95
C GLY A 136 5.07 3.99 3.57
N ALA A 137 5.11 5.32 3.42
CA ALA A 137 5.53 5.96 2.17
C ALA A 137 6.97 5.60 1.79
N LEU A 138 7.89 5.58 2.75
CA LEU A 138 9.29 5.15 2.52
C LEU A 138 9.39 3.69 2.11
N GLN A 139 8.59 2.81 2.71
CA GLN A 139 8.61 1.38 2.46
C GLN A 139 7.96 1.03 1.12
N ILE A 140 6.71 1.47 0.91
CA ILE A 140 5.95 1.20 -0.32
C ILE A 140 6.61 1.88 -1.51
N GLY A 141 7.11 3.11 -1.33
CA GLY A 141 7.89 3.82 -2.34
C GLY A 141 9.25 3.20 -2.66
N ARG A 142 9.66 2.15 -1.91
CA ARG A 142 10.98 1.51 -1.98
C ARG A 142 12.14 2.48 -1.78
N PHE A 143 11.91 3.55 -1.03
CA PHE A 143 12.94 4.50 -0.65
C PHE A 143 13.84 3.94 0.45
N ARG A 144 13.28 3.11 1.33
CA ARG A 144 14.04 2.35 2.33
C ARG A 144 13.45 0.94 2.47
N THR A 145 14.31 -0.02 2.78
CA THR A 145 13.90 -1.39 3.10
C THR A 145 13.33 -1.47 4.51
N TYR A 146 12.55 -2.53 4.77
CA TYR A 146 11.99 -2.80 6.09
C TYR A 146 13.06 -2.84 7.19
N ARG A 147 14.18 -3.52 6.92
CA ARG A 147 15.31 -3.66 7.87
C ARG A 147 15.96 -2.32 8.18
N GLN A 148 16.17 -1.46 7.16
CA GLN A 148 16.69 -0.11 7.37
C GLN A 148 15.73 0.71 8.23
N LEU A 149 14.43 0.65 7.94
CA LEU A 149 13.44 1.41 8.69
C LEU A 149 13.36 0.95 10.16
N ASN A 150 13.61 -0.32 10.47
CA ASN A 150 13.66 -0.84 11.85
C ASN A 150 14.81 -0.25 12.69
N THR A 151 15.90 0.18 12.06
CA THR A 151 17.04 0.78 12.76
C THR A 151 16.97 2.32 12.81
N MET A 152 16.08 2.93 12.05
CA MET A 152 15.96 4.39 11.94
C MET A 152 15.10 4.99 13.05
N LYS A 153 15.53 6.13 13.61
CA LYS A 153 14.67 6.94 14.48
C LYS A 153 13.59 7.63 13.64
N ARG A 154 12.49 8.03 14.30
CA ARG A 154 11.39 8.75 13.63
C ARG A 154 11.87 10.00 12.87
N GLU A 155 12.75 10.78 13.48
CA GLU A 155 13.29 11.99 12.87
C GLU A 155 14.13 11.67 11.61
N ASP A 156 14.89 10.57 11.65
CA ASP A 156 15.65 10.11 10.49
C ASP A 156 14.72 9.67 9.35
N GLN A 157 13.60 9.02 9.67
CA GLN A 157 12.57 8.65 8.69
C GLN A 157 11.93 9.89 8.07
N ARG A 158 11.56 10.89 8.89
CA ARG A 158 11.00 12.16 8.41
C ARG A 158 11.95 12.87 7.45
N ASN A 159 13.20 13.08 7.86
CA ASN A 159 14.22 13.75 7.04
C ASN A 159 14.55 12.96 5.77
N THR A 160 14.50 11.63 5.83
CA THR A 160 14.65 10.79 4.65
C THR A 160 13.51 11.01 3.67
N LEU A 161 12.25 11.02 4.12
CA LEU A 161 11.12 11.24 3.22
C LEU A 161 11.16 12.64 2.58
N ILE A 162 11.53 13.67 3.34
CA ILE A 162 11.76 15.03 2.81
C ILE A 162 12.79 15.01 1.69
N THR A 163 13.92 14.32 1.90
CA THR A 163 14.99 14.21 0.90
C THR A 163 14.51 13.49 -0.36
N GLU A 164 13.79 12.38 -0.22
CA GLU A 164 13.28 11.61 -1.34
C GLU A 164 12.23 12.39 -2.14
N LEU A 165 11.34 13.13 -1.47
CA LEU A 165 10.35 13.98 -2.13
C LEU A 165 11.02 15.13 -2.90
N THR A 166 11.97 15.84 -2.26
CA THR A 166 12.72 16.94 -2.90
C THR A 166 13.46 16.45 -4.16
N ASN A 167 14.10 15.29 -4.09
CA ASN A 167 14.86 14.75 -5.22
C ASN A 167 13.99 14.27 -6.39
N ARG A 168 12.67 14.20 -6.22
CA ARG A 168 11.74 13.58 -7.18
C ARG A 168 10.65 14.53 -7.67
N THR A 169 10.53 15.71 -7.09
CA THR A 169 9.50 16.70 -7.40
C THR A 169 10.14 18.04 -7.66
N ASP A 170 9.40 18.94 -8.31
CA ASP A 170 9.81 20.34 -8.49
C ASP A 170 9.40 21.17 -7.26
N GLN A 171 9.77 20.69 -6.06
CA GLN A 171 9.43 21.32 -4.79
C GLN A 171 10.63 21.39 -3.85
N SER A 172 10.73 22.47 -3.09
CA SER A 172 11.89 22.76 -2.26
C SER A 172 11.93 21.96 -0.95
N VAL A 173 13.13 21.74 -0.41
CA VAL A 173 13.33 21.14 0.92
C VAL A 173 12.58 21.93 1.99
N SER A 174 12.64 23.27 1.95
CA SER A 174 12.01 24.15 2.94
C SER A 174 10.50 24.01 2.97
N HIS A 175 9.87 23.73 1.82
CA HIS A 175 8.44 23.44 1.76
C HIS A 175 8.10 22.17 2.53
N TYR A 176 8.74 21.05 2.20
CA TYR A 176 8.46 19.77 2.86
C TYR A 176 8.82 19.78 4.35
N GLN A 177 9.83 20.56 4.76
CA GLN A 177 10.15 20.78 6.16
C GLN A 177 9.04 21.51 6.93
N SER A 178 8.29 22.39 6.24
CA SER A 178 7.19 23.17 6.83
C SER A 178 5.93 22.34 7.11
N LEU A 179 5.75 21.21 6.41
CA LEU A 179 4.58 20.34 6.57
C LEU A 179 4.61 19.61 7.92
N ASN A 180 3.46 19.36 8.52
CA ASN A 180 3.38 18.41 9.63
C ASN A 180 3.62 16.96 9.14
N ASP A 181 3.71 15.99 10.05
CA ASP A 181 3.98 14.59 9.68
C ASP A 181 2.89 13.95 8.82
N ASP A 182 1.62 14.30 9.05
CA ASP A 182 0.49 13.72 8.34
C ASP A 182 0.44 14.25 6.89
N ASP A 183 0.64 15.56 6.71
CA ASP A 183 0.68 16.20 5.38
C ASP A 183 1.91 15.75 4.59
N LEU A 184 3.08 15.64 5.24
CA LEU A 184 4.30 15.11 4.60
C LEU A 184 4.11 13.66 4.16
N ALA A 185 3.52 12.83 5.01
CA ALA A 185 3.23 11.45 4.66
C ALA A 185 2.19 11.35 3.53
N GLY A 186 1.18 12.23 3.55
CA GLY A 186 0.21 12.36 2.47
C GLY A 186 0.85 12.72 1.14
N ALA A 187 1.74 13.71 1.10
CA ALA A 187 2.52 14.06 -0.09
C ALA A 187 3.36 12.86 -0.59
N GLY A 188 4.03 12.16 0.33
CA GLY A 188 4.71 10.89 0.06
C GLY A 188 3.82 9.84 -0.58
N ALA A 189 2.62 9.62 -0.02
CA ALA A 189 1.66 8.64 -0.51
C ALA A 189 1.14 8.98 -1.91
N VAL A 190 0.85 10.26 -2.18
CA VAL A 190 0.40 10.72 -3.51
C VAL A 190 1.48 10.47 -4.57
N LEU A 191 2.73 10.86 -4.29
CA LEU A 191 3.85 10.62 -5.20
C LEU A 191 4.02 9.13 -5.49
N VAL A 192 4.03 8.30 -4.44
CA VAL A 192 4.19 6.85 -4.57
C VAL A 192 3.04 6.24 -5.36
N PHE A 193 1.80 6.65 -5.10
CA PHE A 193 0.62 6.17 -5.82
C PHE A 193 0.69 6.54 -7.30
N ILE A 194 0.92 7.81 -7.65
CA ILE A 194 1.00 8.27 -9.05
C ILE A 194 2.05 7.48 -9.83
N ARG A 195 3.21 7.27 -9.20
CA ARG A 195 4.33 6.51 -9.76
C ARG A 195 4.00 5.03 -9.95
N GLN A 196 3.51 4.36 -8.92
CA GLN A 196 3.21 2.91 -8.98
C GLN A 196 1.99 2.60 -9.86
N ALA A 197 1.00 3.48 -9.86
CA ALA A 197 -0.18 3.38 -10.71
C ALA A 197 0.14 3.57 -12.21
N GLY A 198 1.34 4.07 -12.53
CA GLY A 198 1.74 4.44 -13.89
C GLY A 198 0.96 5.64 -14.42
N ILE A 199 0.45 6.52 -13.54
CA ILE A 199 -0.26 7.74 -13.93
C ILE A 199 0.73 8.74 -14.52
N ARG A 200 1.92 8.86 -13.94
CA ARG A 200 3.07 9.62 -14.46
C ARG A 200 4.35 8.82 -14.26
N ASP A 201 5.32 9.04 -15.15
CA ASP A 201 6.67 8.50 -15.01
C ASP A 201 7.57 9.43 -14.19
N ASP A 202 8.77 8.95 -13.83
CA ASP A 202 9.70 9.69 -12.97
C ASP A 202 10.16 11.02 -13.62
N ALA A 203 10.21 11.11 -14.95
CA ALA A 203 10.60 12.32 -15.68
C ALA A 203 9.51 13.40 -15.64
N ALA A 204 8.24 13.01 -15.71
CA ALA A 204 7.11 13.90 -15.55
C ALA A 204 6.97 14.34 -14.08
N ILE A 205 7.09 13.42 -13.12
CA ILE A 205 7.00 13.72 -11.69
C ILE A 205 8.09 14.74 -11.27
N GLY A 206 9.30 14.64 -11.82
CA GLY A 206 10.39 15.59 -11.56
C GLY A 206 10.13 17.03 -12.02
N LYS A 207 9.04 17.30 -12.72
CA LYS A 207 8.62 18.65 -13.18
C LYS A 207 7.32 19.12 -12.51
N MET A 208 6.89 18.43 -11.46
CA MET A 208 5.62 18.67 -10.78
C MET A 208 5.87 19.03 -9.32
N SER A 209 5.22 20.09 -8.83
CA SER A 209 5.11 20.36 -7.40
C SER A 209 4.26 19.31 -6.69
N ASP A 210 4.26 19.28 -5.37
CA ASP A 210 3.35 18.41 -4.60
C ASP A 210 1.88 18.76 -4.83
N ASP A 211 1.58 20.05 -5.05
CA ASP A 211 0.25 20.52 -5.46
C ASP A 211 -0.15 20.02 -6.86
N ASP A 212 0.78 20.02 -7.82
CA ASP A 212 0.53 19.47 -9.16
C ASP A 212 0.26 17.95 -9.11
N LEU A 213 1.02 17.23 -8.27
CA LEU A 213 0.80 15.81 -8.04
C LEU A 213 -0.57 15.57 -7.42
N ARG A 214 -0.93 16.30 -6.36
CA ARG A 214 -2.25 16.23 -5.72
C ARG A 214 -3.37 16.51 -6.72
N ASN A 215 -3.27 17.60 -7.49
CA ASN A 215 -4.27 17.97 -8.49
C ASN A 215 -4.40 16.92 -9.60
N THR A 216 -3.27 16.36 -10.05
CA THR A 216 -3.28 15.24 -10.99
C THR A 216 -4.06 14.06 -10.44
N LEU A 217 -3.82 13.68 -9.18
CA LEU A 217 -4.54 12.59 -8.56
C LEU A 217 -6.04 12.89 -8.41
N ILE A 218 -6.42 14.12 -8.05
CA ILE A 218 -7.83 14.54 -7.98
C ILE A 218 -8.52 14.35 -9.33
N VAL A 219 -7.89 14.81 -10.42
CA VAL A 219 -8.45 14.65 -11.78
C VAL A 219 -8.63 13.18 -12.13
N GLU A 220 -7.63 12.35 -11.86
CA GLU A 220 -7.68 10.91 -12.16
C GLU A 220 -8.74 10.14 -11.34
N LEU A 221 -9.09 10.67 -10.16
CA LEU A 221 -10.05 10.09 -9.22
C LEU A 221 -11.43 10.77 -9.21
N ALA A 222 -11.66 11.81 -10.02
CA ALA A 222 -12.89 12.60 -9.95
C ALA A 222 -14.16 11.74 -10.11
N GLU A 223 -14.15 10.79 -11.03
CA GLU A 223 -15.26 9.85 -11.28
C GLU A 223 -15.44 8.81 -10.16
N PHE A 224 -14.45 8.69 -9.27
CA PHE A 224 -14.41 7.70 -8.18
C PHE A 224 -14.68 8.33 -6.81
N GLY A 225 -15.20 9.56 -6.80
CA GLY A 225 -15.46 10.33 -5.57
C GLY A 225 -14.22 11.05 -5.03
N GLY A 226 -13.12 11.08 -5.78
CA GLY A 226 -11.97 11.94 -5.46
C GLY A 226 -12.33 13.42 -5.65
N GLY A 227 -11.76 14.29 -4.83
CA GLY A 227 -12.10 15.71 -4.89
C GLY A 227 -11.27 16.58 -3.96
N GLN A 228 -11.34 17.89 -4.17
CA GLN A 228 -10.54 18.90 -3.46
C GLN A 228 -10.73 18.87 -1.93
N ALA A 229 -11.88 18.42 -1.44
CA ALA A 229 -12.17 18.31 -0.01
C ALA A 229 -11.39 17.18 0.70
N HIS A 230 -10.83 16.22 -0.03
CA HIS A 230 -10.11 15.08 0.54
C HIS A 230 -8.67 15.44 0.88
N THR A 231 -8.18 15.00 2.02
CA THR A 231 -6.73 14.99 2.31
C THR A 231 -5.97 14.11 1.31
N ASN A 232 -4.64 14.26 1.24
CA ASN A 232 -3.81 13.43 0.35
C ASN A 232 -3.94 11.93 0.64
N LEU A 233 -4.03 11.54 1.92
CA LEU A 233 -4.22 10.15 2.32
C LEU A 233 -5.61 9.63 1.93
N GLU A 234 -6.65 10.46 2.04
CA GLU A 234 -8.00 10.08 1.61
C GLU A 234 -8.09 9.94 0.09
N LEU A 235 -7.42 10.80 -0.69
CA LEU A 235 -7.32 10.63 -2.15
C LEU A 235 -6.66 9.30 -2.53
N VAL A 236 -5.51 8.98 -1.93
CA VAL A 236 -4.85 7.70 -2.17
C VAL A 236 -5.75 6.53 -1.77
N ARG A 237 -6.48 6.65 -0.65
CA ARG A 237 -7.46 5.64 -0.23
C ARG A 237 -8.57 5.44 -1.27
N VAL A 238 -9.17 6.53 -1.77
CA VAL A 238 -10.17 6.47 -2.85
C VAL A 238 -9.60 5.76 -4.07
N GLY A 239 -8.38 6.10 -4.47
CA GLY A 239 -7.70 5.47 -5.59
C GLY A 239 -7.42 3.98 -5.39
N LEU A 240 -7.23 3.53 -4.15
CA LEU A 240 -7.02 2.13 -3.81
C LEU A 240 -8.33 1.35 -3.66
N THR A 241 -9.45 2.00 -3.32
CA THR A 241 -10.70 1.31 -3.02
C THR A 241 -11.72 1.31 -4.14
N ASN A 242 -11.79 2.37 -4.96
CA ASN A 242 -12.93 2.60 -5.83
C ASN A 242 -12.73 2.16 -7.28
N VAL A 243 -11.58 1.57 -7.63
CA VAL A 243 -11.33 1.05 -9.00
C VAL A 243 -12.23 -0.16 -9.35
N ALA A 244 -13.10 -0.59 -8.44
CA ALA A 244 -14.00 -1.73 -8.62
C ALA A 244 -15.51 -1.39 -8.68
N PHE A 245 -15.93 -0.12 -8.70
CA PHE A 245 -17.35 0.26 -8.62
C PHE A 245 -17.89 1.05 -9.83
N ILE A 246 -17.52 0.65 -11.04
CA ILE A 246 -18.33 0.98 -12.22
C ILE A 246 -18.84 -0.33 -12.80
N ASP A 247 -19.97 -0.79 -12.25
CA ASP A 247 -20.88 -1.58 -13.07
C ASP A 247 -21.36 -0.67 -14.22
N PRO A 248 -21.27 -1.09 -15.48
CA PRO A 248 -21.99 -0.40 -16.54
C PRO A 248 -23.48 -0.61 -16.27
N VAL A 249 -24.13 0.41 -15.71
CA VAL A 249 -25.59 0.43 -15.66
C VAL A 249 -26.09 0.76 -17.06
N ASN A 250 -26.56 -0.30 -17.72
CA ASN A 250 -27.30 -0.38 -19.01
C ASN A 250 -26.55 -0.07 -20.30
#